data_AF-A0A3S4P824-F1
#
_entry.id   AF-A0A3S4P824-F1
#
_cell.length_a   1.000
_cell.length_b   1.000
_cell.length_c   1.000
_cell.angle_alpha   90.00
_cell.angle_beta   90.00
_cell.angle_gamma   90.00
#
_symmetry.space_group_name_H-M   'P 1'
#
loop_
_entity.id
_entity.type
_entity.pdbx_description
1 polymer ?
#
loop_
_entity_poly.entity_id
_entity_poly.type
_entity_poly.pdbx_seq_one_letter_code
_entity_poly.pdbx_strand_id
1 'polypeptide(L)'
;MREIEELATMVAKHVMRNEGEEGVELWKQHSIYKVPAHIAAVNAEAFTPKVVSMARYHHGQDLLKPMEVHKQRAARVFIQNSKKSTKDFIKALWEVLPELMASYSQLDHIWMGENSKGRFLELMLIDGIAIT
;
A
#
# COMPACT_ATOMS: atom_id res chain seq x y z
N MET A 1 -10.15 -45.96 11.34
CA MET A 1 -8.79 -46.12 10.78
C MET A 1 -8.76 -45.61 9.33
N ARG A 2 -9.42 -46.29 8.38
CA ARG A 2 -9.45 -45.88 6.95
C ARG A 2 -9.96 -44.45 6.68
N GLU A 3 -11.05 -44.05 7.33
CA GLU A 3 -11.60 -42.68 7.20
C GLU A 3 -10.66 -41.59 7.75
N ILE A 4 -9.88 -41.91 8.79
CA ILE A 4 -8.92 -40.97 9.38
C ILE A 4 -7.72 -40.80 8.45
N GLU A 5 -7.26 -41.87 7.80
CA GLU A 5 -6.19 -41.80 6.79
C GLU A 5 -6.62 -41.03 5.54
N GLU A 6 -7.86 -41.20 5.09
CA GLU A 6 -8.42 -40.42 3.97
C GLU A 6 -8.53 -38.94 4.32
N LEU A 7 -8.99 -38.61 5.53
CA LEU A 7 -9.05 -37.23 6.01
C LEU A 7 -7.64 -36.64 6.15
N ALA A 8 -6.69 -37.38 6.72
CA ALA A 8 -5.31 -36.94 6.86
C ALA A 8 -4.64 -36.70 5.50
N THR A 9 -4.92 -37.56 4.52
CA THR A 9 -4.42 -37.41 3.14
C THR A 9 -5.05 -36.21 2.46
N MET A 10 -6.35 -35.97 2.64
CA MET A 10 -7.07 -34.82 2.10
C MET A 10 -6.53 -33.51 2.67
N VAL A 11 -6.37 -33.44 3.99
CA VAL A 11 -5.83 -32.28 4.70
C VAL A 11 -4.37 -32.05 4.32
N ALA A 12 -3.54 -33.10 4.27
CA ALA A 12 -2.16 -32.99 3.81
C ALA A 12 -2.10 -32.48 2.37
N LYS A 13 -3.00 -32.91 1.48
CA LYS A 13 -3.08 -32.42 0.10
C LYS A 13 -3.54 -30.96 0.01
N HIS A 14 -4.31 -30.48 0.99
CA HIS A 14 -4.76 -29.09 1.09
C HIS A 14 -3.69 -28.18 1.68
N VAL A 15 -2.96 -28.66 2.70
CA VAL A 15 -1.84 -27.96 3.35
C VAL A 15 -0.61 -27.92 2.45
N MET A 16 -0.34 -29.02 1.74
CA MET A 16 0.75 -29.16 0.78
C MET A 16 0.32 -28.77 -0.64
N ARG A 17 -0.88 -28.21 -0.83
CA ARG A 17 -1.18 -27.43 -2.03
C ARG A 17 -0.19 -26.28 -1.96
N ASN A 18 0.90 -26.40 -2.73
CA ASN A 18 1.91 -25.37 -2.85
C ASN A 18 1.20 -24.02 -2.87
N GLU A 19 1.70 -23.07 -2.09
CA GLU A 19 1.62 -21.67 -2.52
C GLU A 19 2.09 -21.70 -3.97
N GLY A 20 1.14 -21.81 -4.90
CA GLY A 20 1.46 -22.11 -6.29
C GLY A 20 2.36 -20.98 -6.78
N GLU A 21 2.91 -21.13 -7.98
CA GLU A 21 3.51 -19.99 -8.66
C GLU A 21 2.61 -18.74 -8.55
N GLU A 22 1.28 -18.88 -8.51
CA GLU A 22 0.30 -17.85 -8.15
C GLU A 22 0.48 -17.18 -6.77
N GLY A 23 0.72 -17.94 -5.70
CA GLY A 23 0.96 -17.39 -4.36
C GLY A 23 2.28 -16.63 -4.32
N VAL A 24 3.34 -17.21 -4.86
CA VAL A 24 4.65 -16.55 -4.96
C VAL A 24 4.58 -15.31 -5.87
N GLU A 25 3.81 -15.34 -6.96
CA GLU A 25 3.65 -14.21 -7.88
C GLU A 25 2.79 -13.09 -7.30
N LEU A 26 1.75 -13.41 -6.50
CA LEU A 26 0.98 -12.42 -5.73
C LEU A 26 1.88 -11.68 -4.72
N TRP A 27 2.82 -12.39 -4.10
CA TRP A 27 3.74 -11.82 -3.11
C TRP A 27 4.88 -11.04 -3.75
N LYS A 28 5.18 -11.28 -5.03
CA LYS A 28 6.03 -10.40 -5.84
C LYS A 28 5.30 -9.13 -6.29
N GLN A 29 3.99 -9.20 -6.52
CA GLN A 29 3.19 -8.05 -6.92
C GLN A 29 2.89 -7.10 -5.75
N HIS A 30 2.57 -7.62 -4.56
CA HIS A 30 2.26 -6.82 -3.39
C HIS A 30 3.50 -6.53 -2.53
N SER A 31 3.70 -5.29 -2.12
CA SER A 31 4.75 -4.88 -1.19
C SER A 31 4.24 -3.97 -0.05
N ILE A 32 2.98 -3.53 -0.11
CA ILE A 32 2.34 -2.65 0.87
C ILE A 32 1.14 -3.36 1.49
N TYR A 33 1.27 -3.78 2.75
CA TYR A 33 0.27 -4.58 3.45
C TYR A 33 -0.42 -3.80 4.56
N LYS A 34 -1.73 -4.04 4.71
CA LYS A 34 -2.49 -3.58 5.87
C LYS A 34 -2.28 -4.56 7.03
N VAL A 35 -2.03 -4.04 8.23
CA VAL A 35 -1.96 -4.88 9.43
C VAL A 35 -3.33 -5.55 9.67
N PRO A 36 -3.40 -6.88 9.82
CA PRO A 36 -4.64 -7.58 10.10
C PRO A 36 -5.31 -7.06 11.38
N ALA A 37 -6.64 -6.89 11.35
CA ALA A 37 -7.39 -6.27 12.44
C ALA A 37 -7.22 -6.99 13.79
N HIS A 38 -7.13 -8.32 13.79
CA HIS A 38 -6.92 -9.09 15.03
C HIS A 38 -5.55 -8.84 15.65
N ILE A 39 -4.51 -8.60 14.85
CA ILE A 39 -3.17 -8.24 15.32
C ILE A 39 -3.18 -6.81 15.86
N ALA A 40 -3.79 -5.89 15.10
CA ALA A 40 -3.92 -4.50 15.52
C ALA A 40 -4.73 -4.37 16.84
N ALA A 41 -5.72 -5.22 17.07
CA ALA A 41 -6.52 -5.21 18.30
C ALA A 41 -5.72 -5.57 19.57
N VAL A 42 -4.62 -6.33 19.45
CA VAL A 42 -3.75 -6.67 20.59
C VAL A 42 -3.02 -5.43 21.11
N ASN A 43 -2.61 -4.53 20.21
CA ASN A 43 -1.99 -3.26 20.57
C ASN A 43 -2.20 -2.21 19.47
N ALA A 44 -3.34 -1.53 19.50
CA ALA A 44 -3.71 -0.56 18.46
C ALA A 44 -2.73 0.61 18.37
N GLU A 45 -2.11 1.00 19.49
CA GLU A 45 -1.13 2.08 19.52
C GLU A 45 0.17 1.76 18.77
N ALA A 46 0.61 0.49 18.78
CA ALA A 46 1.83 0.08 18.09
C ALA A 46 1.71 0.17 16.56
N PHE A 47 0.49 0.10 16.03
CA PHE A 47 0.22 0.11 14.60
C PHE A 47 -0.43 1.41 14.11
N THR A 48 -0.65 2.37 15.01
CA THR A 48 -1.13 3.71 14.66
C THR A 48 0.08 4.63 14.49
N PRO A 49 0.31 5.20 13.29
CA PRO A 49 1.38 6.18 13.12
C PRO A 49 1.17 7.37 14.04
N LYS A 50 2.23 7.76 14.74
CA LYS A 50 2.20 8.91 15.68
C LYS A 50 2.82 10.18 15.09
N VAL A 51 3.61 10.05 14.02
CA VAL A 51 4.45 11.15 13.50
C VAL A 51 4.30 11.33 11.99
N VAL A 52 4.31 10.25 11.20
CA VAL A 52 4.20 10.29 9.73
C VAL A 52 3.28 9.18 9.25
N SER A 53 2.22 9.51 8.51
CA SER A 53 1.55 8.53 7.65
C SER A 53 2.32 8.42 6.35
N MET A 54 2.73 7.21 6.00
CA MET A 54 3.15 6.89 4.64
C MET A 54 2.02 6.09 3.99
N ALA A 55 1.57 6.56 2.84
CA ALA A 55 0.41 6.05 2.13
C ALA A 55 -0.93 6.24 2.86
N ARG A 56 -1.99 5.94 2.11
CA ARG A 56 -3.41 6.10 2.42
C ARG A 56 -3.90 5.55 3.76
N TYR A 57 -3.25 4.56 4.38
CA TYR A 57 -3.83 3.83 5.52
C TYR A 57 -4.13 4.73 6.73
N HIS A 58 -3.49 5.89 6.83
CA HIS A 58 -3.73 6.86 7.91
C HIS A 58 -3.90 8.31 7.42
N HIS A 59 -4.17 8.52 6.13
CA HIS A 59 -4.33 9.87 5.58
C HIS A 59 -5.55 10.58 6.21
N GLY A 60 -5.34 11.81 6.70
CA GLY A 60 -6.41 12.67 7.22
C GLY A 60 -6.71 12.53 8.72
N GLN A 61 -5.94 11.73 9.46
CA GLN A 61 -6.01 11.70 10.92
C GLN A 61 -5.48 13.02 11.50
N ASP A 62 -6.19 13.60 12.48
CA ASP A 62 -5.84 14.91 13.06
C ASP A 62 -4.42 14.97 13.61
N LEU A 63 -3.97 13.87 14.24
CA LEU A 63 -2.63 13.72 14.79
C LEU A 63 -1.52 13.77 13.72
N LEU A 64 -1.84 13.50 12.45
CA LEU A 64 -0.89 13.39 11.35
C LEU A 64 -0.88 14.63 10.45
N LYS A 65 -1.87 15.54 10.60
CA LYS A 65 -1.97 16.81 9.86
C LYS A 65 -0.70 17.66 9.91
N PRO A 66 0.01 17.81 11.06
CA PRO A 66 1.24 18.61 11.09
C PRO A 66 2.29 18.10 10.10
N MET A 67 2.40 16.78 9.93
CA MET A 67 3.36 16.19 9.02
C MET A 67 2.94 16.32 7.55
N GLU A 68 1.65 16.30 7.25
CA GLU A 68 1.15 16.55 5.88
C GLU A 68 1.64 17.90 5.34
N VAL A 69 1.71 18.93 6.19
CA VAL A 69 2.25 20.25 5.81
C VAL A 69 3.74 20.15 5.46
N HIS A 70 4.52 19.38 6.22
CA HIS A 70 5.94 19.19 5.96
C HIS A 70 6.18 18.39 4.67
N LYS A 71 5.39 17.34 4.41
CA LYS A 71 5.45 16.58 3.14
C LYS A 71 5.14 17.46 1.93
N GLN A 72 4.08 18.28 2.01
CA GLN A 72 3.74 19.23 0.96
C GLN A 72 4.86 20.27 0.72
N ARG A 73 5.51 20.75 1.79
CA ARG A 73 6.64 21.67 1.68
C ARG A 73 7.85 21.01 1.00
N ALA A 74 8.19 19.78 1.40
CA ALA A 74 9.26 19.01 0.77
C ALA A 74 8.98 18.78 -0.72
N ALA A 75 7.76 18.34 -1.06
CA ALA A 75 7.32 18.17 -2.44
C ALA A 75 7.47 19.44 -3.28
N ARG A 76 7.07 20.60 -2.72
CA ARG A 76 7.22 21.90 -3.40
C ARG A 76 8.69 22.22 -3.69
N VAL A 77 9.55 22.12 -2.68
CA VAL A 77 10.98 22.42 -2.81
C VAL A 77 11.65 21.47 -3.81
N PHE A 78 11.32 20.18 -3.75
CA PHE A 78 11.83 19.18 -4.67
C PHE A 78 11.44 19.48 -6.12
N ILE A 79 10.15 19.75 -6.39
CA ILE A 79 9.68 20.07 -7.75
C ILE A 79 10.38 21.32 -8.27
N GLN A 80 10.47 22.39 -7.46
CA GLN A 80 11.16 23.63 -7.82
C GLN A 80 12.63 23.40 -8.20
N ASN A 81 13.33 22.56 -7.43
CA ASN A 81 14.75 22.28 -7.66
C ASN A 81 15.01 21.30 -8.81
N SER A 82 14.03 20.46 -9.17
CA SER A 82 14.17 19.43 -10.19
C SER A 82 14.28 19.96 -11.64
N LYS A 83 13.93 21.24 -11.86
CA LYS A 83 13.74 21.84 -13.20
C LYS A 83 12.69 21.12 -14.08
N LYS A 84 11.85 20.26 -13.49
CA LYS A 84 10.74 19.57 -14.15
C LYS A 84 9.40 20.18 -13.71
N SER A 85 8.39 20.02 -14.55
CA SER A 85 7.03 20.44 -14.22
C SER A 85 6.32 19.36 -13.39
N THR A 86 5.30 19.75 -12.62
CA THR A 86 4.40 18.79 -11.95
C THR A 86 3.80 17.81 -12.95
N LYS A 87 3.51 18.24 -14.19
CA LYS A 87 2.99 17.38 -15.25
C LYS A 87 3.96 16.23 -15.58
N ASP A 88 5.27 16.48 -15.57
CA ASP A 88 6.27 15.45 -15.86
C ASP A 88 6.28 14.36 -14.78
N PHE A 89 6.15 14.75 -13.51
CA PHE A 89 6.03 13.81 -12.39
C PHE A 89 4.74 13.00 -12.46
N ILE A 90 3.60 13.65 -12.70
CA ILE A 90 2.31 12.97 -12.82
C ILE A 90 2.33 12.00 -14.01
N LYS A 91 2.95 12.39 -15.14
CA LYS A 91 3.11 11.49 -16.29
C LYS A 91 3.95 10.26 -15.94
N ALA A 92 5.08 10.44 -15.26
CA ALA A 92 5.93 9.34 -14.83
C ALA A 92 5.19 8.38 -13.87
N LEU A 93 4.44 8.92 -12.90
CA LEU A 93 3.63 8.11 -11.99
C LEU A 93 2.45 7.44 -12.70
N TRP A 94 1.88 8.06 -13.73
CA TRP A 94 0.81 7.48 -14.53
C TRP A 94 1.30 6.26 -15.32
N GLU A 95 2.52 6.30 -15.86
CA GLU A 95 3.13 5.18 -16.59
C GLU A 95 3.30 3.93 -15.72
N VAL A 96 3.51 4.10 -14.41
CA VAL A 96 3.65 3.00 -13.44
C VAL A 96 2.43 2.82 -12.54
N LEU A 97 1.31 3.46 -12.85
CA LEU A 97 0.11 3.44 -12.02
C LEU A 97 -0.41 2.02 -11.77
N PRO A 98 -0.49 1.11 -12.77
CA PRO A 98 -0.93 -0.25 -12.56
C PRO A 98 -0.07 -1.01 -11.55
N GLU A 99 1.25 -0.94 -11.68
CA GLU A 99 2.21 -1.58 -10.76
C GLU A 99 2.12 -0.96 -9.36
N LEU A 100 2.00 0.36 -9.28
CA LEU A 100 1.88 1.06 -8.01
C LEU A 100 0.58 0.70 -7.28
N MET A 101 -0.54 0.56 -8.00
CA MET A 101 -1.79 0.09 -7.42
C MET A 101 -1.71 -1.38 -7.01
N ALA A 102 -1.10 -2.21 -7.86
CA ALA A 102 -0.87 -3.63 -7.58
C ALA A 102 0.08 -3.84 -6.38
N SER A 103 0.93 -2.87 -6.03
CA SER A 103 1.78 -2.98 -4.84
C SER A 103 0.99 -3.06 -3.52
N TYR A 104 -0.27 -2.64 -3.48
CA TYR A 104 -1.12 -2.72 -2.29
C TYR A 104 -1.87 -4.06 -2.24
N SER A 105 -1.72 -4.81 -1.15
CA SER A 105 -2.45 -6.07 -0.96
C SER A 105 -3.97 -5.90 -0.80
N GLN A 106 -4.41 -4.73 -0.34
CA GLN A 106 -5.83 -4.38 -0.14
C GLN A 106 -6.09 -2.90 -0.46
N LEU A 107 -6.16 -2.59 -1.75
CA LEU A 107 -6.50 -1.24 -2.21
C LEU A 107 -8.04 -1.06 -2.22
N ASP A 108 -8.62 -0.33 -1.26
CA ASP A 108 -10.09 -0.07 -1.28
C ASP A 108 -10.56 0.52 -2.61
N HIS A 109 -11.73 0.06 -3.06
CA HIS A 109 -12.39 0.42 -4.32
C HIS A 109 -12.54 1.92 -4.57
N ILE A 110 -12.61 2.74 -3.51
CA ILE A 110 -12.70 4.20 -3.60
C ILE A 110 -11.49 4.83 -4.30
N TRP A 111 -10.37 4.12 -4.40
CA TRP A 111 -9.14 4.56 -5.07
C TRP A 111 -8.97 3.94 -6.45
N MET A 112 -9.73 2.89 -6.76
CA MET A 112 -9.70 2.19 -8.05
C MET A 112 -10.62 2.82 -9.09
N GLY A 113 -11.49 3.75 -8.68
CA GLY A 113 -12.35 4.49 -9.58
C GLY A 113 -11.59 5.40 -10.53
N GLU A 114 -12.13 5.63 -11.72
CA GLU A 114 -11.51 6.49 -12.73
C GLU A 114 -11.34 7.93 -12.21
N ASN A 115 -12.32 8.42 -11.45
CA ASN A 115 -12.31 9.75 -10.83
C ASN A 115 -11.37 9.86 -9.61
N SER A 116 -10.83 8.75 -9.08
CA SER A 116 -9.96 8.75 -7.90
C SER A 116 -8.47 8.62 -8.23
N LYS A 117 -8.11 8.28 -9.47
CA LYS A 117 -6.71 8.12 -9.90
C LYS A 117 -5.89 9.39 -9.69
N GLY A 118 -6.45 10.56 -10.02
CA GLY A 118 -5.77 11.84 -9.82
C GLY A 118 -5.39 12.09 -8.36
N ARG A 119 -6.33 11.85 -7.44
CA ARG A 119 -6.10 11.96 -5.99
C ARG A 119 -5.10 10.92 -5.48
N PHE A 120 -5.15 9.71 -6.01
CA PHE A 120 -4.17 8.67 -5.69
C PHE A 120 -2.75 9.10 -6.09
N LEU A 121 -2.57 9.61 -7.32
CA LEU A 121 -1.27 10.06 -7.81
C LEU A 121 -0.74 11.29 -7.06
N GLU A 122 -1.61 12.21 -6.67
CA GLU A 122 -1.26 13.33 -5.80
C GLU A 122 -0.68 12.82 -4.47
N LEU A 123 -1.35 11.86 -3.82
CA LEU A 123 -0.86 11.26 -2.58
C LEU A 123 0.49 10.58 -2.77
N MET A 124 0.66 9.80 -3.85
CA MET A 124 1.91 9.09 -4.13
C MET A 124 3.07 10.04 -4.40
N LEU A 125 2.83 11.17 -5.08
CA LEU A 125 3.85 12.19 -5.29
C LEU A 125 4.29 12.84 -3.97
N ILE A 126 3.34 13.22 -3.13
CA ILE A 126 3.62 13.90 -1.86
C ILE A 126 4.33 12.94 -0.89
N ASP A 127 3.85 11.72 -0.78
CA ASP A 127 4.41 10.71 0.14
C ASP A 127 5.77 10.20 -0.35
N GLY A 128 5.94 9.97 -1.67
CA GLY A 128 7.20 9.50 -2.23
C GLY A 128 8.37 10.47 -2.00
N ILE A 129 8.11 11.78 -2.12
CA ILE A 129 9.14 12.81 -1.90
C ILE A 129 9.51 12.91 -0.41
N ALA A 130 8.59 12.62 0.50
CA ALA A 130 8.84 12.76 1.94
C ALA A 130 9.86 11.75 2.51
N ILE A 131 10.20 10.71 1.76
CA ILE A 131 11.08 9.61 2.17
C ILE A 131 12.48 9.74 1.55
N THR A 132 12.66 10.64 0.57
CA THR A 132 13.92 10.83 -0.19
C THR A 132 14.77 11.94 0.41
#